data_AF-A0A3R8Z282-F1
#
_entry.id   AF-A0A3R8Z282-F1
#
_cell.length_a   1.000
_cell.length_b   1.000
_cell.length_c   1.000
_cell.angle_alpha   90.00
_cell.angle_beta   90.00
_cell.angle_gamma   90.00
#
_symmetry.space_group_name_H-M   'P 1'
#
loop_
_entity.id
_entity.type
_entity.pdbx_description
1 polymer ?
#
loop_
_entity_poly.entity_id
_entity_poly.type
_entity_poly.pdbx_seq_one_letter_code
_entity_poly.pdbx_strand_id
1 'polypeptide(L)'
;MAGENPFTAAWSRGGNLLCHGHWIISWQNTALVLPESRREKDMGTWAIYSIIDPEDETFAQGLKEDEWIIENVDWLTDVFFDAGIPLETANYRYFFQAINPHDWRCTSCAGCM
;
A
#
# COMPACT_ATOMS: atom_id res chain seq x y z
N MET A 1 -15.64 2.60 -16.53
CA MET A 1 -14.62 1.95 -17.39
C MET A 1 -13.34 1.97 -16.59
N ALA A 2 -12.96 0.85 -15.99
CA ALA A 2 -11.77 0.74 -15.16
C ALA A 2 -10.56 0.88 -16.08
N GLY A 3 -9.93 2.06 -16.09
CA GLY A 3 -8.60 2.19 -16.66
C GLY A 3 -7.69 1.26 -15.87
N GLU A 4 -7.01 0.36 -16.57
CA GLU A 4 -6.11 -0.60 -15.94
C GLU A 4 -5.02 0.16 -15.18
N ASN A 5 -4.94 -0.04 -13.85
CA ASN A 5 -3.87 0.55 -13.07
C ASN A 5 -2.53 -0.03 -13.55
N PRO A 6 -1.57 0.80 -14.00
CA PRO A 6 -0.28 0.31 -14.47
C PRO A 6 0.60 -0.22 -13.33
N PHE A 7 0.17 0.01 -12.08
CA PHE A 7 0.80 -0.48 -10.88
C PHE A 7 0.18 -1.82 -10.46
N THR A 8 1.05 -2.77 -10.15
CA THR A 8 0.71 -4.02 -9.49
C THR A 8 1.42 -4.03 -8.16
N ALA A 9 0.68 -4.11 -7.05
CA ALA A 9 1.25 -4.30 -5.73
C ALA A 9 0.82 -5.67 -5.20
N ALA A 10 1.74 -6.35 -4.52
CA ALA A 10 1.45 -7.58 -3.82
C ALA A 10 2.31 -7.63 -2.55
N TRP A 11 1.75 -8.18 -1.50
CA TRP A 11 2.50 -8.47 -0.28
C TRP A 11 3.07 -9.88 -0.34
N SER A 12 4.38 -10.04 -0.08
CA SER A 12 5.08 -11.30 -0.33
C SER A 12 4.74 -12.45 0.62
N ARG A 13 4.10 -12.18 1.77
CA ARG A 13 3.83 -13.17 2.83
C ARG A 13 2.38 -13.09 3.30
N GLY A 14 1.75 -14.21 3.64
CA GLY A 14 0.40 -14.24 4.23
C GLY A 14 0.38 -14.93 5.60
N GLY A 15 -0.72 -14.73 6.34
CA GLY A 15 -0.99 -15.43 7.60
C GLY A 15 -0.06 -15.03 8.75
N ASN A 16 0.44 -16.01 9.51
CA ASN A 16 1.22 -15.78 10.74
C ASN A 16 2.59 -15.12 10.51
N LEU A 17 3.03 -14.96 9.26
CA LEU A 17 4.29 -14.32 8.89
C LEU A 17 4.08 -13.00 8.14
N LEU A 18 2.88 -12.41 8.24
CA LEU A 18 2.56 -11.11 7.64
C LEU A 18 3.60 -10.04 8.04
N CYS A 19 4.04 -10.03 9.29
CA CYS A 19 5.05 -9.09 9.82
C CYS A 19 6.49 -9.27 9.29
N HIS A 20 6.78 -10.37 8.60
CA HIS A 20 8.08 -10.63 7.97
C HIS A 20 7.98 -10.60 6.43
N GLY A 21 6.89 -10.06 5.89
CA GLY A 21 6.72 -9.85 4.46
C GLY A 21 7.39 -8.57 3.98
N HIS A 22 7.27 -8.35 2.67
CA HIS A 22 7.70 -7.13 2.04
C HIS A 22 6.82 -6.81 0.83
N TRP A 23 6.72 -5.54 0.50
CA TRP A 23 6.00 -5.06 -0.67
C TRP A 23 6.74 -5.42 -1.97
N ILE A 24 6.02 -6.08 -2.86
CA ILE A 24 6.42 -6.33 -4.24
C ILE A 24 5.55 -5.43 -5.10
N ILE A 25 6.08 -4.28 -5.48
CA ILE A 25 5.39 -3.32 -6.35
C ILE A 25 6.10 -3.26 -7.69
N SER A 26 5.33 -3.35 -8.77
CA SER A 26 5.80 -3.24 -10.14
C SER A 26 4.95 -2.24 -10.91
N TRP A 27 5.58 -1.46 -11.78
CA TRP A 27 4.93 -0.54 -12.70
C TRP A 27 5.26 -0.93 -14.13
N GLN A 28 4.26 -1.28 -14.94
CA GLN A 28 4.45 -1.73 -16.33
C GLN A 28 5.59 -2.75 -16.51
N ASN A 29 5.62 -3.79 -15.66
CA ASN A 29 6.67 -4.82 -15.58
C ASN A 29 8.04 -4.36 -15.04
N THR A 30 8.18 -3.13 -14.57
CA THR A 30 9.38 -2.61 -13.89
C THR A 30 9.20 -2.68 -12.38
N ALA A 31 10.07 -3.40 -11.66
CA ALA A 31 10.01 -3.46 -10.20
C ALA A 31 10.39 -2.11 -9.58
N LEU A 32 9.56 -1.61 -8.66
CA LEU A 32 9.83 -0.37 -7.94
C LEU A 32 10.68 -0.64 -6.69
N VAL A 33 11.76 0.12 -6.56
CA VAL A 33 12.65 0.02 -5.39
C VAL A 33 12.09 0.93 -4.29
N LEU A 34 11.27 0.35 -3.42
CA LEU A 34 10.82 1.04 -2.21
C LEU A 34 11.95 1.14 -1.19
N PRO A 35 11.98 2.21 -0.36
CA PRO A 35 12.91 2.31 0.76
C PRO A 35 12.66 1.19 1.78
N GLU A 36 13.72 0.59 2.32
CA GLU A 36 13.65 -0.58 3.22
C GLU A 36 12.71 -0.35 4.40
N SER A 37 12.78 0.84 5.02
CA SER A 37 11.92 1.26 6.13
C SER A 37 10.41 1.14 5.86
N ARG A 38 9.99 1.18 4.59
CA ARG A 38 8.59 1.07 4.16
C ARG A 38 8.30 -0.23 3.45
N ARG A 39 9.29 -0.83 2.79
CA ARG A 39 9.12 -2.09 2.07
C ARG A 39 8.67 -3.21 2.99
N GLU A 40 9.16 -3.24 4.22
CA GLU A 40 8.84 -4.28 5.21
C GLU A 40 7.75 -3.88 6.21
N LYS A 41 7.08 -2.75 5.97
CA LYS A 41 6.00 -2.24 6.84
C LYS A 41 4.70 -2.13 6.08
N ASP A 42 3.61 -2.06 6.85
CA ASP A 42 2.32 -1.69 6.32
C ASP A 42 2.36 -0.27 5.71
N MET A 43 1.51 -0.04 4.71
CA MET A 43 1.52 1.23 3.98
C MET A 43 0.68 2.30 4.66
N GLY A 44 -0.21 1.96 5.59
CA GLY A 44 -1.02 2.95 6.29
C GLY A 44 -2.27 3.39 5.51
N THR A 45 -2.74 2.61 4.54
CA THR A 45 -3.92 2.98 3.74
C THR A 45 -5.23 2.79 4.50
N TRP A 46 -6.21 3.65 4.23
CA TRP A 46 -7.51 3.57 4.87
C TRP A 46 -8.28 2.31 4.44
N ALA A 47 -8.47 1.40 5.39
CA ALA A 47 -9.37 0.28 5.27
C ALA A 47 -9.87 -0.14 6.67
N ILE A 48 -10.92 -0.95 6.69
CA ILE A 48 -11.42 -1.58 7.91
C ILE A 48 -10.68 -2.92 8.06
N TYR A 49 -9.66 -2.92 8.92
CA TYR A 49 -8.80 -4.10 9.16
C TYR A 49 -9.36 -5.04 10.24
N SER A 50 -10.67 -4.98 10.47
CA SER A 50 -11.39 -5.83 11.43
C SER A 50 -11.91 -7.08 10.73
N ILE A 51 -11.55 -8.24 11.25
CA ILE A 51 -12.04 -9.54 10.78
C ILE A 51 -13.46 -9.81 11.31
N ILE A 52 -13.80 -9.23 12.47
CA ILE A 52 -15.06 -9.48 13.18
C ILE A 52 -16.19 -8.65 12.55
N ASP A 53 -15.93 -7.36 12.30
CA ASP A 53 -16.89 -6.41 11.77
C ASP A 53 -16.23 -5.58 10.64
N PRO A 54 -16.20 -6.10 9.40
CA PRO A 54 -15.52 -5.45 8.27
C PRO A 54 -16.25 -4.21 7.72
N GLU A 55 -17.48 -3.93 8.18
CA GLU A 55 -18.29 -2.77 7.77
C GLU A 55 -18.29 -1.64 8.81
N ASP A 56 -17.72 -1.89 10.00
CA ASP A 56 -17.73 -0.92 11.08
C ASP A 56 -16.57 0.07 10.94
N GLU A 57 -16.89 1.29 10.54
CA GLU A 57 -15.95 2.39 10.35
C GLU A 57 -15.19 2.79 11.63
N THR A 58 -15.65 2.37 12.82
CA THR A 58 -14.92 2.61 14.08
C THR A 58 -13.61 1.83 14.14
N PHE A 59 -13.49 0.74 13.35
CA PHE A 59 -12.25 -0.02 13.18
C PHE A 59 -11.47 0.39 11.93
N ALA A 60 -11.91 1.44 11.21
CA ALA A 60 -11.14 1.97 10.10
C ALA A 60 -9.81 2.53 10.61
N GLN A 61 -8.71 2.11 10.00
CA GLN A 61 -7.36 2.57 10.34
C GLN A 61 -6.62 3.05 9.10
N GLY A 62 -5.67 3.96 9.28
CA GLY A 62 -4.88 4.54 8.20
C GLY A 62 -5.48 5.83 7.66
N LEU A 63 -4.98 6.25 6.49
CA LEU A 63 -5.29 7.54 5.87
C LEU A 63 -6.02 7.35 4.54
N LYS A 64 -7.01 8.22 4.29
CA LYS A 64 -7.76 8.21 3.02
C LYS A 64 -6.83 8.54 1.87
N GLU A 65 -7.21 8.16 0.65
CA GLU A 65 -6.39 8.30 -0.57
C GLU A 65 -5.68 9.66 -0.65
N ASP A 66 -6.40 10.79 -0.60
CA ASP A 66 -5.77 12.11 -0.69
C ASP A 66 -4.83 12.43 0.50
N GLU A 67 -5.22 12.13 1.74
CA GLU A 67 -4.40 12.38 2.92
C GLU A 67 -3.12 11.52 2.91
N TRP A 68 -3.27 10.24 2.56
CA TRP A 68 -2.19 9.29 2.43
C TRP A 68 -1.19 9.76 1.37
N ILE A 69 -1.66 10.19 0.20
CA ILE A 69 -0.79 10.69 -0.86
C ILE A 69 -0.01 11.90 -0.36
N ILE A 70 -0.64 12.86 0.32
CA ILE A 70 0.04 14.07 0.83
C ILE A 70 1.12 13.72 1.85
N GLU A 71 0.84 12.82 2.80
CA GLU A 71 1.82 12.41 3.81
C GLU A 71 2.99 11.59 3.22
N ASN A 72 2.75 10.90 2.11
CA ASN A 72 3.70 10.00 1.49
C ASN A 72 4.35 10.55 0.21
N VAL A 73 3.96 11.76 -0.24
CA VAL A 73 4.41 12.34 -1.51
C VAL A 73 5.92 12.50 -1.59
N ASP A 74 6.58 12.79 -0.46
CA ASP A 74 8.01 13.05 -0.39
C ASP A 74 8.83 11.87 -0.93
N TRP A 75 8.63 10.68 -0.35
CA TRP A 75 9.33 9.46 -0.80
C TRP A 75 8.72 8.85 -2.06
N LEU A 76 7.40 9.01 -2.29
CA LEU A 76 6.78 8.55 -3.54
C LEU A 76 7.35 9.29 -4.75
N THR A 77 7.62 10.58 -4.60
CA THR A 77 8.25 11.41 -5.63
C THR A 77 9.63 10.87 -5.98
N ASP A 78 10.43 10.51 -4.98
CA ASP A 78 11.77 9.92 -5.18
C ASP A 78 11.67 8.57 -5.92
N VAL A 79 10.79 7.67 -5.47
CA VAL A 79 10.58 6.37 -6.11
C VAL A 79 10.08 6.51 -7.55
N PHE A 80 9.15 7.43 -7.80
CA PHE A 80 8.62 7.67 -9.14
C PHE A 80 9.67 8.30 -10.04
N PHE A 81 10.48 9.22 -9.51
CA PHE A 81 11.56 9.84 -10.25
C PHE A 81 12.63 8.83 -10.65
N ASP A 82 13.06 7.96 -9.73
CA ASP A 82 14.04 6.89 -10.00
C ASP A 82 13.50 5.87 -11.03
N ALA A 83 12.21 5.54 -10.94
CA ALA A 83 11.55 4.63 -11.87
C ALA A 83 11.14 5.27 -13.21
N GLY A 84 11.32 6.58 -13.39
CA GLY A 84 10.93 7.31 -14.60
C GLY A 84 9.41 7.45 -14.78
N ILE A 85 8.65 7.43 -13.69
CA ILE A 85 7.19 7.58 -13.65
C ILE A 85 6.83 9.07 -13.63
N PRO A 86 5.83 9.51 -14.42
CA PRO A 86 5.34 10.89 -14.35
C PRO A 86 4.81 11.22 -12.95
N LEU A 87 5.25 12.35 -12.38
CA LEU A 87 4.84 12.84 -11.05
C LEU A 87 3.45 13.48 -11.07
N GLU A 88 2.48 12.78 -11.66
CA GLU A 88 1.09 13.23 -11.81
C GLU A 88 0.22 12.69 -10.67
N THR A 89 -0.72 13.49 -10.19
CA THR A 89 -1.71 13.09 -9.17
C THR A 89 -2.39 11.76 -9.49
N ALA A 90 -2.65 11.50 -10.77
CA ALA A 90 -3.21 10.23 -11.24
C ALA A 90 -2.34 9.02 -10.86
N ASN A 91 -1.01 9.10 -11.04
CA ASN A 91 -0.10 8.00 -10.73
C ASN A 91 0.00 7.72 -9.23
N TYR A 92 -0.03 8.75 -8.39
CA TYR A 92 -0.08 8.56 -6.93
C TYR A 92 -1.38 7.86 -6.50
N ARG A 93 -2.52 8.22 -7.11
CA ARG A 93 -3.80 7.54 -6.88
C ARG A 93 -3.77 6.09 -7.35
N TYR A 94 -3.21 5.83 -8.53
CA TYR A 94 -3.04 4.46 -9.02
C TYR A 94 -2.15 3.61 -8.11
N PHE A 95 -1.10 4.20 -7.55
CA PHE A 95 -0.26 3.53 -6.56
C PHE A 95 -1.05 3.21 -5.28
N PHE A 96 -1.80 4.17 -4.73
CA PHE A 96 -2.66 3.95 -3.56
C PHE A 96 -3.68 2.84 -3.82
N GLN A 97 -4.36 2.87 -4.96
CA GLN A 97 -5.35 1.87 -5.34
C GLN A 97 -4.74 0.48 -5.56
N ALA A 98 -3.48 0.40 -5.98
CA ALA A 98 -2.78 -0.87 -6.09
C ALA A 98 -2.41 -1.45 -4.72
N ILE A 99 -1.91 -0.63 -3.79
CA ILE A 99 -1.48 -1.11 -2.46
C ILE A 99 -2.65 -1.35 -1.51
N ASN A 100 -3.71 -0.52 -1.54
CA ASN A 100 -4.81 -0.55 -0.58
C ASN A 100 -5.48 -1.92 -0.41
N PRO A 101 -5.82 -2.68 -1.49
CA PRO A 101 -6.42 -4.01 -1.34
C PRO A 101 -5.46 -5.07 -0.79
N HIS A 102 -4.16 -4.79 -0.76
CA HIS A 102 -3.11 -5.69 -0.29
C HIS A 102 -2.47 -5.20 1.02
N ASP A 103 -2.88 -4.03 1.53
CA ASP A 103 -2.36 -3.49 2.79
C ASP A 103 -2.88 -4.35 3.95
N TRP A 104 -2.12 -4.34 5.03
CA TRP A 104 -2.39 -5.17 6.20
C TRP A 104 -2.04 -4.40 7.46
N ARG A 105 -2.58 -4.80 8.61
CA ARG A 105 -2.19 -4.25 9.91
C ARG A 105 -1.66 -5.35 10.80
N CYS A 106 -0.79 -5.03 11.74
CA CYS A 106 -0.32 -5.99 12.75
C CYS A 106 -1.49 -6.65 13.50
N THR A 107 -2.61 -5.95 13.70
CA THR A 107 -3.84 -6.50 14.29
C THR A 107 -4.51 -7.57 13.42
N SER A 108 -4.20 -7.62 12.12
CA SER A 108 -4.68 -8.65 11.19
C SER A 108 -3.84 -9.93 11.24
N CYS A 109 -2.70 -9.93 11.95
CA CYS A 109 -1.96 -11.15 12.22
C CYS A 109 -2.72 -11.93 13.31
N ALA A 110 -3.43 -13.00 12.91
CA ALA A 110 -4.23 -13.85 13.81
C ALA A 110 -3.46 -14.51 14.98
N GLY A 111 -2.16 -14.22 15.14
CA GLY A 111 -1.29 -14.73 16.20
C GLY A 111 -0.56 -13.65 17.02
N CYS A 112 -0.79 -12.36 16.80
CA CYS A 112 -0.24 -11.29 17.65
C CYS A 112 -1.26 -10.90 18.73
N MET A 113 -1.47 -11.80 19.70
CA MET A 113 -2.09 -11.50 20.99
C MET A 113 -1.00 -11.25 22.04
#